data_AF-A0A7J6E5E7-F1
#
_entry.id   AF-A0A7J6E5E7-F1
#
_cell.length_a   1.000
_cell.length_b   1.000
_cell.length_c   1.000
_cell.angle_alpha   90.00
_cell.angle_beta   90.00
_cell.angle_gamma   90.00
#
_symmetry.space_group_name_H-M   'P 1'
#
loop_
_entity.id
_entity.type
_entity.pdbx_description
1 polymer ?
#
loop_
_entity_poly.entity_id
_entity_poly.type
_entity_poly.pdbx_seq_one_letter_code
_entity_poly.pdbx_strand_id
1 'polypeptide(L)'
;MGISPSKRVKTQLSNSPEFNSACDSAYSHCVSLTQQAFPGVFLYQLNTAAEKIHQILTVDQPHQIILKWVSSPPTRSQVDSALRVVSRLPNKDLGYDEHTLGPNRFKEWAVELYGNAIVGNANKAVLRRVPIGVAGIVGVGVVTRSGKDLVGTAVGVYALGIATSIYLGLYR
;
A
#
# COMPACT_ATOMS: atom_id res chain seq x y z
N MET A 1 -19.28 9.75 -0.04
CA MET A 1 -18.38 8.87 -0.82
C MET A 1 -17.27 8.38 0.10
N GLY A 2 -17.19 7.07 0.36
CA GLY A 2 -16.21 6.51 1.31
C GLY A 2 -14.79 6.48 0.73
N ILE A 3 -13.79 6.85 1.52
CA ILE A 3 -12.38 6.74 1.13
C ILE A 3 -12.03 5.25 1.05
N SER A 4 -11.51 4.78 -0.09
CA SER A 4 -11.10 3.38 -0.23
C SER A 4 -10.02 3.01 0.80
N PRO A 5 -9.99 1.77 1.29
CA PRO A 5 -8.98 1.33 2.27
C PRO A 5 -7.54 1.60 1.80
N SER A 6 -7.28 1.41 0.50
CA SER A 6 -5.98 1.71 -0.12
C SER A 6 -5.62 3.19 -0.06
N LYS A 7 -6.58 4.08 -0.32
CA LYS A 7 -6.37 5.52 -0.25
C LYS A 7 -6.11 5.96 1.20
N ARG A 8 -6.80 5.37 2.18
CA ARG A 8 -6.55 5.64 3.61
C ARG A 8 -5.13 5.25 4.03
N VAL A 9 -4.65 4.07 3.64
CA VAL A 9 -3.29 3.60 3.94
C VAL A 9 -2.25 4.52 3.29
N LYS A 10 -2.44 4.89 2.02
CA LYS A 10 -1.52 5.79 1.32
C LYS A 10 -1.45 7.17 1.95
N THR A 11 -2.59 7.75 2.35
CA THR A 11 -2.63 9.03 3.08
C THR A 11 -1.98 8.94 4.46
N GLN A 12 -2.13 7.82 5.15
CA GLN A 12 -1.44 7.59 6.42
C GLN A 12 0.08 7.51 6.23
N LEU A 13 0.56 6.78 5.22
CA LEU A 13 1.98 6.68 4.90
C LEU A 13 2.56 8.03 4.48
N SER A 14 1.87 8.80 3.62
CA SER A 14 2.36 10.12 3.19
C SER A 14 2.46 11.13 4.33
N ASN A 15 1.63 10.97 5.36
CA ASN A 15 1.63 11.83 6.55
C ASN A 15 2.59 11.34 7.64
N SER A 16 3.17 10.14 7.52
CA SER A 16 4.11 9.61 8.52
C SER A 16 5.49 10.24 8.34
N PRO A 17 6.02 10.96 9.35
CA PRO A 17 7.35 11.54 9.27
C PRO A 17 8.45 10.48 9.23
N GLU A 18 8.25 9.33 9.87
CA GLU A 18 9.20 8.20 9.85
C GLU A 18 9.31 7.63 8.44
N PHE A 19 8.18 7.43 7.76
CA PHE A 19 8.15 6.96 6.37
C PHE A 19 8.82 7.95 5.42
N ASN A 20 8.51 9.23 5.57
CA ASN A 20 9.11 10.29 4.74
C ASN A 20 10.63 10.37 4.96
N SER A 21 11.08 10.31 6.22
CA SER A 21 12.51 10.28 6.58
C SER A 21 13.23 9.07 5.99
N ALA A 22 12.63 7.89 6.05
CA ALA A 22 13.19 6.68 5.43
C ALA A 22 13.31 6.81 3.90
N CYS A 23 12.31 7.41 3.25
CA CYS A 23 12.36 7.69 1.82
C CYS A 23 13.46 8.70 1.47
N ASP A 24 13.59 9.79 2.24
CA ASP A 24 14.63 10.81 2.03
C ASP A 24 16.04 10.24 2.23
N SER A 25 16.21 9.39 3.25
CA SER A 25 17.47 8.68 3.51
C SER A 25 17.84 7.71 2.38
N ALA A 26 16.87 6.90 1.92
CA ALA A 26 17.10 5.98 0.81
C ALA A 26 17.36 6.71 -0.52
N TYR A 27 16.67 7.82 -0.78
CA TYR A 27 16.92 8.68 -1.93
C TYR A 27 18.33 9.23 -1.91
N SER A 28 18.73 9.84 -0.78
CA SER A 28 20.06 10.43 -0.60
C SER A 28 21.16 9.37 -0.74
N HIS A 29 20.93 8.16 -0.24
CA HIS A 29 21.84 7.03 -0.41
C HIS A 29 22.00 6.64 -1.88
N CYS A 30 20.91 6.51 -2.64
CA CYS A 30 20.97 6.16 -4.06
C CYS A 30 21.66 7.24 -4.90
N VAL A 31 21.39 8.52 -4.62
CA VAL A 31 22.06 9.65 -5.29
C VAL A 31 23.55 9.70 -4.93
N SER A 32 23.90 9.43 -3.66
CA SER A 32 25.30 9.36 -3.21
C SER A 32 26.08 8.26 -3.93
N LEU A 33 25.47 7.08 -4.18
CA LEU A 33 26.10 6.01 -4.95
C LEU A 33 26.44 6.43 -6.39
N THR A 34 25.68 7.35 -6.96
CA THR A 34 25.94 7.92 -8.29
C THR A 34 26.88 9.12 -8.26
N GLN A 35 27.53 9.39 -7.12
CA GLN A 35 28.41 10.56 -6.90
C GLN A 35 27.74 11.89 -7.23
N GLN A 36 26.41 11.98 -7.07
CA GLN A 36 25.62 13.16 -7.46
C GLN A 36 25.81 13.57 -8.94
N ALA A 37 26.29 12.65 -9.79
CA ALA A 37 26.50 12.93 -11.21
C ALA A 37 25.18 13.15 -11.97
N PHE A 38 24.06 12.73 -11.37
CA PHE A 38 22.72 12.85 -11.93
C PHE A 38 21.75 13.45 -10.90
N PRO A 39 20.76 14.24 -11.33
CA PRO A 39 19.86 14.92 -10.43
C PRO A 39 18.87 14.00 -9.70
N GLY A 40 18.73 12.72 -10.09
CA GLY A 40 17.73 11.80 -9.56
C GLY A 40 18.17 10.34 -9.45
N VAL A 41 17.28 9.52 -8.88
CA VAL A 41 17.51 8.08 -8.69
C VAL A 41 17.15 7.30 -9.95
N PHE A 42 18.03 6.43 -10.42
CA PHE A 42 17.76 5.64 -11.61
C PHE A 42 16.74 4.53 -11.37
N LEU A 43 15.96 4.22 -12.40
CA LEU A 43 14.94 3.14 -12.35
C LEU A 43 15.52 1.78 -11.94
N TYR A 44 16.73 1.45 -12.37
CA TYR A 44 17.37 0.18 -12.02
C TYR A 44 17.73 0.10 -10.52
N GLN A 45 17.90 1.23 -9.85
CA GLN A 45 18.23 1.29 -8.41
C GLN A 45 17.01 1.13 -7.53
N LEU A 46 15.78 1.20 -8.08
CA LEU A 46 14.54 1.16 -7.30
C LEU A 46 14.39 -0.11 -6.48
N ASN A 47 14.89 -1.25 -6.95
CA ASN A 47 14.86 -2.48 -6.17
C ASN A 47 15.73 -2.37 -4.91
N THR A 48 16.97 -1.91 -5.06
CA THR A 48 17.89 -1.65 -3.94
C THR A 48 17.36 -0.57 -3.00
N ALA A 49 16.74 0.48 -3.57
CA ALA A 49 16.11 1.54 -2.80
C ALA A 49 14.95 0.99 -1.95
N ALA A 50 14.12 0.11 -2.50
CA ALA A 50 13.02 -0.52 -1.78
C ALA A 50 13.51 -1.43 -0.65
N GLU A 51 14.57 -2.20 -0.87
CA GLU A 51 15.22 -2.99 0.18
C GLU A 51 15.75 -2.08 1.30
N LYS A 52 16.37 -0.95 0.96
CA LYS A 52 16.89 -0.01 1.93
C LYS A 52 15.79 0.66 2.74
N ILE A 53 14.71 1.10 2.10
CA ILE A 53 13.53 1.66 2.80
C ILE A 53 12.95 0.61 3.76
N HIS A 54 12.86 -0.66 3.32
CA HIS A 54 12.35 -1.73 4.17
C HIS A 54 13.26 -1.98 5.38
N GLN A 55 14.58 -1.97 5.19
CA GLN A 55 15.55 -2.12 6.26
C GLN A 55 15.43 -0.98 7.28
N ILE A 56 15.35 0.27 6.83
CA ILE A 56 15.20 1.43 7.72
C ILE A 56 13.88 1.31 8.51
N LEU A 57 12.78 0.97 7.85
CA LEU A 57 11.46 0.91 8.48
C LEU A 57 11.23 -0.34 9.37
N THR A 58 12.16 -1.29 9.33
CA THR A 58 12.09 -2.53 10.12
C THR A 58 13.12 -2.51 11.25
N VAL A 59 14.32 -1.99 11.01
CA VAL A 59 15.47 -2.07 11.92
C VAL A 59 15.73 -0.73 12.61
N ASP A 60 15.90 0.34 11.83
CA ASP A 60 16.37 1.63 12.37
C ASP A 60 15.22 2.45 12.99
N GLN A 61 14.07 2.46 12.31
CA GLN A 61 12.88 3.23 12.64
C GLN A 61 11.63 2.36 12.46
N PRO A 62 11.34 1.48 13.44
CA PRO A 62 10.30 0.48 13.31
C PRO A 62 8.93 1.13 13.11
N HIS A 63 8.39 1.01 11.89
CA HIS A 63 7.06 1.51 11.58
C HIS A 63 6.03 0.39 11.75
N GLN A 64 5.17 0.49 12.77
CA GLN A 64 4.28 -0.59 13.21
C GLN A 64 3.40 -1.18 12.10
N ILE A 65 2.90 -0.35 11.19
CA ILE A 65 2.06 -0.79 10.08
C ILE A 65 2.87 -1.64 9.09
N ILE A 66 4.11 -1.26 8.82
CA ILE A 66 5.00 -1.97 7.90
C ILE A 66 5.48 -3.28 8.54
N LEU A 67 5.87 -3.26 9.81
CA LEU A 67 6.24 -4.48 10.53
C LEU A 67 5.12 -5.52 10.55
N LYS A 68 3.87 -5.07 10.72
CA LYS A 68 2.69 -5.94 10.82
C LYS A 68 2.27 -6.55 9.48
N TRP A 69 2.39 -5.79 8.39
CA TRP A 69 1.82 -6.19 7.09
C TRP A 69 2.87 -6.50 6.02
N VAL A 70 4.11 -6.06 6.19
CA VAL A 70 5.21 -6.20 5.22
C VAL A 70 6.43 -6.76 5.97
N SER A 71 6.39 -8.06 6.29
CA SER A 71 7.47 -8.74 7.01
C SER A 71 8.66 -9.13 6.14
N SER A 72 8.55 -8.96 4.82
CA SER A 72 9.60 -9.23 3.84
C SER A 72 9.77 -8.03 2.91
N PRO A 73 10.96 -7.81 2.35
CA PRO A 73 11.17 -6.73 1.40
C PRO A 73 10.24 -6.88 0.18
N PRO A 74 9.79 -5.77 -0.40
CA PRO A 74 8.94 -5.78 -1.58
C PRO A 74 9.64 -6.46 -2.77
N THR A 75 8.89 -7.28 -3.52
CA THR A 75 9.44 -8.01 -4.67
C THR A 75 9.59 -7.09 -5.88
N ARG A 76 10.53 -7.40 -6.80
CA ARG A 76 10.72 -6.68 -8.07
C ARG A 76 9.43 -6.42 -8.85
N SER A 77 8.52 -7.40 -8.91
CA SER A 77 7.21 -7.23 -9.57
C SER A 77 6.33 -6.16 -8.93
N GLN A 78 6.41 -5.97 -7.61
CA GLN A 78 5.70 -4.92 -6.87
C GLN A 78 6.35 -3.56 -7.14
N VAL A 79 7.68 -3.50 -7.17
CA VAL A 79 8.46 -2.30 -7.54
C VAL A 79 8.09 -1.83 -8.95
N ASP A 80 8.10 -2.73 -9.93
CA ASP A 80 7.76 -2.44 -11.32
C ASP A 80 6.30 -2.02 -11.48
N SER A 81 5.38 -2.65 -10.73
CA SER A 81 3.97 -2.28 -10.72
C SER A 81 3.75 -0.89 -10.14
N ALA A 82 4.44 -0.54 -9.04
CA ALA A 82 4.37 0.79 -8.44
C ALA A 82 4.94 1.84 -9.39
N LEU A 83 6.08 1.54 -10.04
CA LEU A 83 6.68 2.41 -11.05
C LEU A 83 5.69 2.66 -12.20
N ARG A 84 5.05 1.62 -12.73
CA ARG A 84 4.05 1.76 -13.81
C ARG A 84 2.88 2.66 -13.41
N VAL A 85 2.44 2.63 -12.15
CA VAL A 85 1.39 3.54 -11.66
C VAL A 85 1.90 4.97 -11.67
N VAL A 86 3.08 5.21 -11.10
CA VAL A 86 3.69 6.55 -11.04
C VAL A 86 3.95 7.11 -12.42
N SER A 87 4.55 6.34 -13.34
CA SER A 87 4.83 6.76 -14.73
C SER A 87 3.60 7.19 -15.53
N ARG A 88 2.39 6.77 -15.15
CA ARG A 88 1.13 7.21 -15.80
C ARG A 88 0.63 8.56 -15.30
N LEU A 89 1.09 9.03 -14.14
CA LEU A 89 0.75 10.37 -13.67
C LEU A 89 1.51 11.42 -14.48
N PRO A 90 0.89 12.60 -14.74
CA PRO A 90 1.54 13.68 -15.46
C PRO A 90 2.86 14.04 -14.77
N ASN A 91 3.92 14.19 -15.56
CA ASN A 91 5.24 14.51 -15.02
C ASN A 91 5.20 15.90 -14.37
N LYS A 92 5.32 15.94 -13.05
CA LYS A 92 5.38 17.18 -12.27
C LYS A 92 6.82 17.65 -12.03
N ASP A 93 7.80 16.78 -12.31
CA ASP A 93 9.20 17.04 -12.07
C ASP A 93 9.83 17.61 -13.36
N LEU A 94 9.91 18.94 -13.44
CA LEU A 94 10.61 19.65 -14.51
C LEU A 94 12.12 19.45 -14.32
N GLY A 95 12.80 18.82 -15.29
CA GLY A 95 14.26 18.69 -15.31
C GLY A 95 14.83 17.31 -14.95
N TYR A 96 14.00 16.27 -14.87
CA TYR A 96 14.44 14.89 -14.69
C TYR A 96 14.21 14.08 -15.97
N ASP A 97 15.19 13.25 -16.32
CA ASP A 97 15.10 12.35 -17.47
C ASP A 97 14.06 11.25 -17.22
N GLU A 98 13.54 10.66 -18.30
CA GLU A 98 12.59 9.52 -18.25
C GLU A 98 13.13 8.33 -17.43
N HIS A 99 14.45 8.20 -17.32
CA HIS A 99 15.13 7.13 -16.58
C HIS A 99 15.51 7.50 -15.14
N THR A 100 15.17 8.71 -14.68
CA THR A 100 15.49 9.20 -13.34
C THR A 100 14.22 9.65 -12.62
N LEU A 101 14.07 9.25 -11.35
CA LEU A 101 13.03 9.73 -10.47
C LEU A 101 13.56 10.86 -9.60
N GLY A 102 12.88 12.00 -9.65
CA GLY A 102 13.07 13.07 -8.68
C GLY A 102 12.56 12.70 -7.29
N PRO A 103 12.86 13.51 -6.27
CA PRO A 103 12.58 13.19 -4.87
C PRO A 103 11.07 13.09 -4.61
N ASN A 104 10.27 13.95 -5.24
CA ASN A 104 8.81 13.92 -5.09
C ASN A 104 8.22 12.64 -5.69
N ARG A 105 8.66 12.28 -6.90
CA ARG A 105 8.18 11.08 -7.60
C ARG A 105 8.68 9.80 -6.94
N PHE A 106 9.88 9.82 -6.38
CA PHE A 106 10.40 8.74 -5.56
C PHE A 106 9.53 8.52 -4.32
N LYS A 107 9.10 9.58 -3.63
CA LYS A 107 8.16 9.46 -2.50
C LYS A 107 6.80 8.93 -2.94
N GLU A 108 6.23 9.46 -4.03
CA GLU A 108 4.97 8.94 -4.59
C GLU A 108 5.06 7.45 -4.92
N TRP A 109 6.19 7.03 -5.52
CA TRP A 109 6.49 5.64 -5.83
C TRP A 109 6.60 4.78 -4.56
N ALA A 110 7.30 5.24 -3.53
CA ALA A 110 7.41 4.53 -2.27
C ALA A 110 6.04 4.38 -1.58
N VAL A 111 5.22 5.43 -1.54
CA VAL A 111 3.85 5.38 -1.00
C VAL A 111 2.98 4.39 -1.77
N GLU A 112 3.08 4.37 -3.11
CA GLU A 112 2.39 3.39 -3.94
C GLU A 112 2.87 1.96 -3.66
N LEU A 113 4.18 1.75 -3.56
CA LEU A 113 4.79 0.44 -3.32
C LEU A 113 4.33 -0.14 -1.97
N TYR A 114 4.58 0.57 -0.87
CA TYR A 114 4.24 0.09 0.46
C TYR A 114 2.74 0.09 0.71
N GLY A 115 2.00 1.07 0.19
CA GLY A 115 0.54 1.10 0.29
C GLY A 115 -0.10 -0.13 -0.36
N ASN A 116 0.34 -0.49 -1.57
CA ASN A 116 -0.17 -1.67 -2.26
C ASN A 116 0.32 -2.97 -1.61
N ALA A 117 1.55 -3.02 -1.09
CA ALA A 117 2.07 -4.18 -0.35
C ALA A 117 1.29 -4.44 0.95
N ILE A 118 1.02 -3.39 1.74
CA ILE A 118 0.23 -3.46 2.98
C ILE A 118 -1.18 -3.95 2.69
N VAL A 119 -1.86 -3.35 1.70
CA VAL A 119 -3.24 -3.74 1.35
C VAL A 119 -3.29 -5.16 0.79
N GLY A 120 -2.33 -5.53 -0.07
CA GLY A 120 -2.24 -6.87 -0.64
C GLY A 120 -2.01 -7.95 0.42
N ASN A 121 -1.10 -7.70 1.36
CA ASN A 121 -0.83 -8.63 2.45
C ASN A 121 -1.94 -8.66 3.49
N ALA A 122 -2.57 -7.52 3.78
CA ALA A 122 -3.77 -7.47 4.63
C ALA A 122 -4.92 -8.27 4.04
N ASN A 123 -5.17 -8.13 2.73
CA ASN A 123 -6.21 -8.90 2.05
C ASN A 123 -5.91 -10.41 2.07
N LYS A 124 -4.65 -10.81 1.83
CA LYS A 124 -4.20 -12.20 1.95
C LYS A 124 -4.39 -12.74 3.38
N ALA A 125 -4.10 -11.93 4.40
CA ALA A 125 -4.29 -12.33 5.79
C ALA A 125 -5.76 -12.51 6.15
N VAL A 126 -6.65 -11.65 5.64
CA VAL A 126 -8.10 -11.82 5.77
C VAL A 126 -8.54 -13.11 5.09
N LEU A 127 -8.13 -13.34 3.84
CA LEU A 127 -8.42 -14.58 3.10
C LEU A 127 -7.93 -15.84 3.82
N ARG A 128 -6.74 -15.81 4.43
CA ARG A 128 -6.20 -16.93 5.21
C ARG A 128 -6.94 -17.15 6.53
N ARG A 129 -7.51 -16.09 7.12
CA ARG A 129 -8.30 -16.17 8.35
C ARG A 129 -9.75 -16.54 8.12
N VAL A 130 -10.24 -16.48 6.88
CA VAL A 130 -11.49 -17.14 6.51
C VAL A 130 -11.18 -18.64 6.49
N PRO A 131 -11.70 -19.44 7.44
CA PRO A 131 -11.58 -20.88 7.31
C PRO A 131 -12.23 -21.26 5.98
N ILE A 132 -11.47 -21.94 5.13
CA ILE A 132 -11.92 -22.53 3.85
C ILE A 132 -12.99 -23.62 4.10
N GLY A 133 -13.50 -23.75 5.33
CA GLY A 133 -14.60 -24.61 5.75
C GLY A 133 -15.99 -23.95 5.75
N VAL A 134 -16.20 -22.81 5.08
CA VAL A 134 -17.56 -22.34 4.71
C VAL A 134 -17.71 -22.30 3.19
N ALA A 135 -17.34 -23.40 2.55
CA ALA A 135 -17.93 -23.80 1.27
C ALA A 135 -19.13 -24.70 1.60
N GLY A 136 -20.23 -24.12 2.08
CA GLY A 136 -21.43 -24.87 2.43
C GLY A 136 -22.48 -24.06 3.18
N ILE A 137 -23.64 -23.88 2.52
CA ILE A 137 -24.95 -23.46 3.05
C ILE A 137 -25.14 -21.94 3.25
N VAL A 138 -25.76 -21.30 2.26
CA VAL A 138 -27.15 -20.75 2.27
C VAL A 138 -27.51 -20.54 0.79
N GLY A 139 -28.23 -21.43 0.12
CA GLY A 139 -29.67 -21.62 0.28
C GLY A 139 -30.38 -20.91 -0.88
N VAL A 140 -30.67 -21.64 -1.96
CA VAL A 140 -31.60 -21.21 -3.02
C VAL A 140 -33.00 -21.12 -2.38
N GLY A 141 -33.31 -19.96 -1.81
CA GLY A 141 -34.64 -19.62 -1.34
C GLY A 141 -35.37 -18.87 -2.45
N VAL A 142 -36.07 -19.60 -3.31
CA VAL A 142 -37.14 -19.01 -4.12
C VAL A 142 -38.22 -18.57 -3.15
N VAL A 143 -38.33 -17.27 -2.88
CA VAL A 143 -39.47 -16.72 -2.15
C VAL A 143 -40.46 -16.18 -3.18
N THR A 144 -41.42 -17.00 -3.56
CA THR A 144 -42.63 -16.53 -4.22
C THR A 144 -43.52 -15.82 -3.21
N ARG A 145 -43.83 -14.56 -3.50
CA ARG A 145 -45.08 -13.83 -3.18
C ARG A 145 -45.42 -13.62 -1.69
N SER A 146 -45.53 -12.34 -1.30
CA SER A 146 -46.81 -11.65 -1.03
C SER A 146 -46.66 -10.58 0.07
N GLY A 147 -46.97 -9.32 -0.29
CA GLY A 147 -47.58 -8.34 0.63
C GLY A 147 -46.70 -7.55 1.60
N LYS A 148 -46.57 -6.25 1.29
CA LYS A 148 -46.35 -5.09 2.20
C LYS A 148 -45.07 -5.01 3.06
N ASP A 149 -44.36 -3.90 2.81
CA ASP A 149 -43.56 -3.13 3.77
C ASP A 149 -42.37 -3.84 4.46
N LEU A 150 -41.17 -3.80 3.84
CA LEU A 150 -39.91 -3.35 4.47
C LEU A 150 -38.76 -3.38 3.45
N VAL A 151 -38.37 -2.21 2.92
CA VAL A 151 -37.11 -2.06 2.18
C VAL A 151 -36.05 -1.70 3.22
N GLY A 152 -35.22 -2.66 3.62
CA GLY A 152 -34.15 -2.36 4.55
C GLY A 152 -33.21 -3.53 4.83
N THR A 153 -31.93 -3.31 4.51
CA THR A 153 -30.79 -3.93 5.21
C THR A 153 -30.38 -5.34 4.75
N ALA A 154 -29.68 -5.43 3.61
CA ALA A 154 -28.89 -6.63 3.28
C ALA A 154 -27.45 -6.33 2.79
N VAL A 155 -26.99 -5.07 2.81
CA VAL A 155 -25.65 -4.68 2.28
C VAL A 155 -24.68 -4.25 3.39
N GLY A 156 -25.10 -4.23 4.66
CA GLY A 156 -24.35 -3.58 5.74
C GLY A 156 -23.17 -4.36 6.36
N VAL A 157 -23.10 -5.69 6.22
CA VAL A 157 -22.16 -6.49 7.04
C VAL A 157 -20.76 -6.57 6.43
N TYR A 158 -20.62 -6.48 5.10
CA TYR A 158 -19.33 -6.66 4.42
C TYR A 158 -18.37 -5.47 4.58
N ALA A 159 -18.92 -4.25 4.73
CA ALA A 159 -18.11 -3.04 4.91
C ALA A 159 -17.66 -2.81 6.36
N LEU A 160 -18.47 -3.26 7.33
CA LEU A 160 -18.20 -3.03 8.75
C LEU A 160 -16.98 -3.86 9.22
N GLY A 161 -16.90 -5.14 8.86
CA GLY A 161 -15.81 -6.02 9.30
C GLY A 161 -14.41 -5.57 8.85
N ILE A 162 -14.31 -5.00 7.64
CA ILE A 162 -13.05 -4.48 7.11
C ILE A 162 -12.63 -3.22 7.88
N ALA A 163 -13.57 -2.30 8.15
CA ALA A 163 -13.29 -1.09 8.90
C ALA A 163 -12.88 -1.38 10.36
N THR A 164 -13.54 -2.34 11.02
CA THR A 164 -13.25 -2.70 12.41
C THR A 164 -11.91 -3.42 12.57
N SER A 165 -11.50 -4.26 11.60
CA SER A 165 -10.18 -4.92 11.65
C SER A 165 -9.01 -3.94 11.49
N ILE A 166 -9.19 -2.90 10.67
CA ILE A 166 -8.21 -1.82 10.50
C ILE A 166 -8.19 -0.96 11.78
N TYR A 167 -9.35 -0.66 12.36
CA TYR A 167 -9.46 0.15 13.57
C TYR A 167 -8.87 -0.55 14.81
N LEU A 168 -9.20 -1.83 15.05
CA LEU A 168 -8.61 -2.62 16.13
C LEU A 168 -7.13 -2.91 15.90
N GLY A 169 -6.70 -2.95 14.64
CA GLY A 169 -5.30 -3.11 14.28
C GLY A 169 -4.43 -1.86 14.49
N LEU A 170 -5.05 -0.69 14.74
CA LEU A 170 -4.42 0.60 15.03
C LEU A 170 -4.34 0.91 16.53
N TYR A 171 -5.13 0.22 17.37
CA TYR A 171 -5.32 0.55 18.79
C TYR A 171 -4.69 -0.45 19.77
N ARG A 172 -3.85 -1.38 19.29
CA ARG A 172 -3.13 -2.38 20.10
C ARG A 172 -1.70 -2.51 19.59
#